data_AF-A0A7S0R6M2-F1
#
_entry.id   AF-A0A7S0R6M2-F1
#
_cell.length_a   1.000
_cell.length_b   1.000
_cell.length_c   1.000
_cell.angle_alpha   90.00
_cell.angle_beta   90.00
_cell.angle_gamma   90.00
#
_symmetry.space_group_name_H-M   'P 1'
#
loop_
_entity.id
_entity.type
_entity.pdbx_description
1 polymer ?
#
loop_
_entity_poly.entity_id
_entity_poly.type
_entity_poly.pdbx_seq_one_letter_code
_entity_poly.pdbx_strand_id
1 'polypeptide(L)'
;AGGGQARQVVGASPSWCPRDVRAFVGVSGAYDLEGLAEHLHRRGLYKNLFCQIMSIDGVPALHELSPLCAARSWGKGSAAVAHMPRVVLVHGTSDKSAPHEGSVQVHEALQGLCARRWLARRA
;
A
#
# COMPACT_ATOMS: atom_id res chain seq x y z
N ALA A 1 30.63 27.02 -1.93
CA ALA A 1 30.25 26.10 -3.02
C ALA A 1 30.08 24.70 -2.44
N GLY A 2 28.95 24.04 -2.71
CA GLY A 2 28.69 22.69 -2.19
C GLY A 2 27.20 22.37 -1.98
N GLY A 3 26.31 22.91 -2.82
CA GLY A 3 24.92 22.47 -2.85
C GLY A 3 24.83 21.15 -3.61
N GLY A 4 24.81 20.03 -2.89
CA GLY A 4 24.51 18.73 -3.49
C GLY A 4 23.10 18.77 -4.05
N GLN A 5 22.97 18.83 -5.38
CA GLN A 5 21.69 18.75 -6.05
C GLN A 5 21.08 17.37 -5.75
N ALA A 6 20.01 17.36 -4.95
CA ALA A 6 19.16 16.20 -4.81
C ALA A 6 18.69 15.80 -6.21
N ARG A 7 18.98 14.55 -6.61
CA ARG A 7 18.60 13.98 -7.90
C ARG A 7 17.09 14.16 -8.09
N GLN A 8 16.71 14.99 -9.07
CA GLN A 8 15.30 15.20 -9.39
C GLN A 8 14.70 13.88 -9.88
N VAL A 9 13.71 13.38 -9.15
CA VAL A 9 12.88 12.26 -9.58
C VAL A 9 11.79 12.84 -10.48
N VAL A 10 11.64 12.27 -11.68
CA VAL A 10 10.57 12.66 -12.62
C VAL A 10 9.22 12.59 -11.91
N GLY A 11 8.46 13.68 -11.92
CA GLY A 11 7.17 13.80 -11.22
C GLY A 11 7.22 14.38 -9.80
N ALA A 12 8.40 14.67 -9.25
CA ALA A 12 8.56 15.28 -7.93
C ALA A 12 8.63 16.82 -7.96
N SER A 13 7.95 17.47 -8.91
CA SER A 13 7.81 18.92 -9.00
C SER A 13 6.34 19.32 -8.84
N PRO A 14 5.98 20.14 -7.82
CA PRO A 14 6.87 20.69 -6.79
C PRO A 14 7.47 19.60 -5.89
N SER A 15 8.62 19.90 -5.29
CA SER A 15 9.22 19.03 -4.27
C SER A 15 8.23 18.80 -3.15
N TRP A 16 7.98 17.54 -2.79
CA TRP A 16 7.07 17.18 -1.71
C TRP A 16 7.75 16.24 -0.72
N CYS A 17 7.32 16.30 0.54
CA CYS A 17 7.68 15.38 1.60
C CYS A 17 6.47 14.50 1.94
N PRO A 18 6.64 13.21 2.26
CA PRO A 18 5.55 12.40 2.81
C PRO A 18 4.86 12.99 4.05
N ARG A 19 5.55 13.86 4.80
CA ARG A 19 4.97 14.61 5.93
C ARG A 19 3.92 15.65 5.51
N ASP A 20 3.91 16.05 4.23
CA ASP A 20 2.95 17.02 3.69
C ASP A 20 1.58 16.37 3.44
N VAL A 21 1.53 15.03 3.40
CA VAL A 21 0.29 14.27 3.26
C VAL A 21 -0.44 14.24 4.61
N ARG A 22 -1.58 14.92 4.70
CA ARG A 22 -2.39 14.94 5.94
C ARG A 22 -2.98 13.56 6.27
N ALA A 23 -3.49 12.88 5.26
CA ALA A 23 -4.14 11.58 5.39
C ALA A 23 -4.12 10.84 4.04
N PHE A 24 -4.10 9.51 4.10
CA PHE A 24 -4.33 8.63 2.97
C PHE A 24 -5.70 7.95 3.15
N VAL A 25 -6.54 8.02 2.12
CA VAL A 25 -7.82 7.33 2.07
C VAL A 25 -7.77 6.31 0.95
N GLY A 26 -7.74 5.03 1.32
CA GLY A 26 -7.79 3.92 0.38
C GLY A 26 -9.22 3.44 0.18
N VAL A 27 -9.71 3.44 -1.07
CA VAL A 27 -11.06 2.97 -1.41
C VAL A 27 -10.94 1.77 -2.35
N SER A 28 -11.52 0.63 -1.98
CA SER A 28 -11.53 -0.60 -2.78
C SER A 28 -10.14 -1.02 -3.30
N GLY A 29 -9.11 -0.83 -2.47
CA GLY A 29 -7.72 -0.98 -2.91
C GLY A 29 -7.25 -2.43 -3.07
N ALA A 30 -6.29 -2.61 -3.99
CA ALA A 30 -5.51 -3.82 -4.19
C ALA A 30 -4.28 -3.83 -3.29
N TYR A 31 -4.38 -4.47 -2.11
CA TYR A 31 -3.31 -4.46 -1.10
C TYR A 31 -2.49 -5.75 -1.06
N ASP A 32 -3.08 -6.88 -1.44
CA ASP A 32 -2.45 -8.20 -1.55
C ASP A 32 -2.48 -8.59 -3.03
N LEU A 33 -1.37 -8.41 -3.74
CA LEU A 33 -1.33 -8.66 -5.19
C LEU A 33 -1.27 -10.16 -5.52
N GLU A 34 -0.75 -11.00 -4.63
CA GLU A 34 -0.77 -12.45 -4.80
C GLU A 34 -2.21 -12.98 -4.69
N GLY A 35 -2.92 -12.58 -3.63
CA GLY A 35 -4.34 -12.90 -3.45
C GLY A 35 -5.22 -12.30 -4.55
N LEU A 36 -4.91 -11.09 -5.01
CA LEU A 36 -5.62 -10.46 -6.12
C LEU A 36 -5.39 -11.20 -7.43
N ALA A 37 -4.16 -11.64 -7.72
CA ALA A 37 -3.85 -12.42 -8.92
C ALA A 37 -4.71 -13.69 -8.99
N GLU A 38 -4.84 -14.40 -7.87
CA GLU A 38 -5.71 -15.57 -7.75
C GLU A 38 -7.19 -15.24 -7.92
N HIS A 39 -7.65 -14.13 -7.32
CA HIS A 39 -9.04 -13.67 -7.46
C HIS A 39 -9.40 -13.33 -8.91
N LEU A 40 -8.52 -12.61 -9.60
CA LEU A 40 -8.71 -12.23 -10.99
C LEU A 40 -8.61 -13.44 -11.94
N HIS A 41 -7.73 -14.40 -11.63
CA HIS A 41 -7.61 -15.66 -12.37
C HIS A 41 -8.90 -16.45 -12.39
N ARG A 42 -9.54 -16.62 -11.23
CA ARG A 42 -10.86 -17.28 -11.13
C ARG A 42 -11.98 -16.53 -11.86
N ARG A 43 -11.75 -15.29 -12.28
CA ARG A 43 -12.72 -14.41 -12.93
C ARG A 43 -12.38 -14.10 -14.40
N GLY A 44 -11.40 -14.81 -14.97
CA GLY A 44 -11.10 -14.78 -16.40
C GLY A 44 -9.89 -13.94 -16.81
N LEU A 45 -9.21 -13.25 -15.88
CA LEU A 45 -7.91 -12.63 -16.19
C LEU A 45 -6.80 -13.60 -15.83
N TYR A 46 -6.08 -14.13 -16.82
CA TYR A 46 -5.03 -15.11 -16.57
C TYR A 46 -3.95 -14.59 -15.60
N LYS A 47 -3.59 -15.43 -14.63
CA LYS A 47 -2.59 -15.10 -13.60
C LYS A 47 -1.24 -14.69 -14.19
N ASN A 48 -0.80 -15.37 -15.25
CA ASN A 48 0.45 -15.04 -15.94
C ASN A 48 0.45 -13.62 -16.53
N LEU A 49 -0.66 -13.19 -17.15
CA LEU A 49 -0.82 -11.84 -17.68
C LEU A 49 -0.79 -10.81 -16.56
N PHE A 50 -1.48 -11.07 -15.45
CA PHE A 50 -1.43 -10.19 -14.29
C PHE A 50 -0.01 -10.10 -13.70
N CYS A 51 0.71 -11.23 -13.58
CA CYS A 51 2.11 -11.26 -13.14
C CYS A 51 3.04 -10.47 -14.08
N GLN A 52 2.81 -10.54 -15.40
CA GLN A 52 3.59 -9.76 -16.37
C GLN A 52 3.32 -8.25 -16.25
N ILE A 53 2.07 -7.85 -16.02
CA ILE A 53 1.72 -6.44 -15.75
C ILE A 53 2.41 -5.97 -14.47
N MET A 54 2.39 -6.78 -13.42
CA MET A 54 2.97 -6.50 -12.12
C MET A 54 4.42 -7.00 -12.05
N SER A 55 5.25 -6.57 -12.99
CA SER A 55 6.66 -6.91 -13.06
C SER A 55 7.58 -5.70 -12.89
N ILE A 56 8.79 -5.95 -12.39
CA ILE A 56 9.89 -4.98 -12.36
C ILE A 56 10.98 -5.55 -13.24
N ASP A 57 11.43 -4.78 -14.24
CA ASP A 57 12.43 -5.21 -15.22
C ASP A 57 12.09 -6.55 -15.91
N GLY A 58 10.79 -6.79 -16.13
CA GLY A 58 10.27 -8.01 -16.78
C GLY A 58 10.15 -9.23 -15.88
N VAL A 59 10.52 -9.13 -14.60
CA VAL A 59 10.37 -10.21 -13.62
C VAL A 59 9.11 -9.96 -12.77
N PRO A 60 8.16 -10.91 -12.66
CA PRO A 60 7.00 -10.76 -11.78
C PRO A 60 7.40 -10.40 -10.35
N ALA A 61 6.80 -9.34 -9.81
CA ALA A 61 7.20 -8.73 -8.55
C ALA A 61 5.98 -8.47 -7.64
N LEU A 62 5.04 -9.43 -7.60
CA LEU A 62 3.80 -9.30 -6.84
C LEU A 62 4.06 -9.03 -5.36
N HIS A 63 5.08 -9.67 -4.80
CA HIS A 63 5.42 -9.53 -3.39
C HIS A 63 5.94 -8.12 -3.09
N GLU A 64 6.91 -7.65 -3.88
CA GLU A 64 7.59 -6.37 -3.73
C GLU A 64 6.64 -5.20 -3.97
N LEU A 65 5.70 -5.36 -4.91
CA LEU A 65 4.71 -4.35 -5.26
C LEU A 65 3.48 -4.38 -4.34
N SER A 66 3.31 -5.39 -3.48
CA SER A 66 2.14 -5.51 -2.59
C SER A 66 2.23 -4.56 -1.40
N PRO A 67 1.27 -3.62 -1.23
CA PRO A 67 1.21 -2.77 -0.04
C PRO A 67 1.16 -3.55 1.28
N LEU A 68 0.51 -4.72 1.30
CA LEU A 68 0.45 -5.60 2.46
C LEU A 68 1.84 -6.13 2.85
N CYS A 69 2.63 -6.57 1.87
CA CYS A 69 3.99 -7.05 2.09
C CYS A 69 4.89 -5.90 2.55
N ALA A 70 4.78 -4.73 1.93
CA ALA A 70 5.48 -3.52 2.35
C ALA A 70 5.15 -3.19 3.82
N ALA A 71 3.87 -3.15 4.20
CA ALA A 71 3.45 -2.91 5.58
C ALA A 71 4.03 -3.95 6.55
N ARG A 72 3.97 -5.25 6.21
CA ARG A 72 4.49 -6.33 7.06
C ARG A 72 6.02 -6.31 7.22
N SER A 73 6.74 -5.80 6.21
CA SER A 73 8.20 -5.70 6.25
C SER A 73 8.72 -4.58 7.16
N TRP A 74 7.86 -3.61 7.52
CA TRP A 74 8.28 -2.48 8.34
C TRP A 74 8.44 -2.89 9.81
N GLY A 75 9.57 -2.50 10.40
CA GLY A 75 9.76 -2.59 11.84
C GLY A 75 8.96 -1.52 12.60
N LYS A 76 8.57 -1.84 13.83
CA LYS A 76 8.04 -0.85 14.79
C LYS A 76 9.06 0.28 14.96
N GLY A 77 8.62 1.53 14.82
CA GLY A 77 9.50 2.69 14.94
C GLY A 77 10.43 2.95 13.74
N SER A 78 10.26 2.23 12.63
CA SER A 78 10.98 2.54 11.38
C SER A 78 10.66 3.96 10.88
N ALA A 79 11.57 4.55 10.11
CA ALA A 79 11.35 5.86 9.49
C ALA A 79 10.05 5.89 8.67
N ALA A 80 9.77 4.83 7.91
CA ALA A 80 8.53 4.70 7.15
C ALA A 80 7.27 4.87 8.03
N VAL A 81 7.23 4.18 9.18
CA VAL A 81 6.15 4.29 10.16
C VAL A 81 6.08 5.70 10.77
N ALA A 82 7.24 6.32 11.06
CA ALA A 82 7.30 7.67 11.62
C ALA A 82 6.81 8.78 10.66
N HIS A 83 6.87 8.52 9.36
CA HIS A 83 6.41 9.41 8.30
C HIS A 83 5.02 9.07 7.76
N MET A 84 4.40 7.98 8.25
CA MET A 84 3.12 7.51 7.72
C MET A 84 2.00 8.50 8.08
N PRO A 85 1.21 8.97 7.10
CA PRO A 85 0.06 9.82 7.37
C PRO A 85 -1.04 9.02 8.08
N ARG A 86 -2.09 9.70 8.55
CA ARG A 86 -3.29 8.99 9.01
C ARG A 86 -3.87 8.17 7.85
N VAL A 87 -4.05 6.87 8.05
CA VAL A 87 -4.63 5.97 7.05
C VAL A 87 -6.10 5.67 7.38
N VAL A 88 -6.97 5.79 6.39
CA VAL A 88 -8.36 5.34 6.43
C VAL A 88 -8.58 4.39 5.26
N LEU A 89 -9.10 3.20 5.52
CA LEU A 89 -9.41 2.21 4.49
C LEU A 89 -10.92 2.01 4.45
N VAL A 90 -11.51 2.10 3.26
CA VAL A 90 -12.93 1.90 3.02
C VAL A 90 -13.06 0.85 1.93
N HIS A 91 -13.77 -0.23 2.21
CA HIS A 91 -13.94 -1.32 1.26
C HIS A 91 -15.34 -1.91 1.38
N GLY A 92 -16.04 -2.05 0.26
CA GLY A 92 -17.35 -2.69 0.25
C GLY A 92 -17.20 -4.21 0.37
N THR A 93 -17.89 -4.83 1.32
CA THR A 93 -17.88 -6.31 1.47
C THR A 93 -18.49 -7.04 0.27
N SER A 94 -19.25 -6.33 -0.57
CA SER A 94 -19.81 -6.84 -1.82
C SER A 94 -18.97 -6.52 -3.05
N ASP A 95 -17.82 -5.84 -2.90
CA ASP A 95 -16.91 -5.57 -4.02
C ASP A 95 -16.46 -6.89 -4.65
N LYS A 96 -16.57 -6.98 -5.98
CA LYS A 96 -16.18 -8.15 -6.75
C LYS A 96 -14.91 -7.91 -7.57
N SER A 97 -14.44 -6.67 -7.64
CA SER A 97 -13.23 -6.27 -8.37
C SER A 97 -11.97 -6.57 -7.56
N ALA A 98 -11.96 -6.17 -6.29
CA ALA A 98 -10.89 -6.44 -5.33
C ALA A 98 -11.45 -7.16 -4.09
N PRO A 99 -10.74 -8.16 -3.53
CA PRO A 99 -11.14 -8.77 -2.26
C PRO A 99 -10.97 -7.79 -1.10
N HIS A 100 -12.04 -7.54 -0.34
CA HIS A 100 -12.00 -6.68 0.83
C HIS A 100 -11.05 -7.19 1.93
N GLU A 101 -10.80 -8.50 1.96
CA GLU A 101 -9.87 -9.17 2.85
C GLU A 101 -8.47 -8.55 2.78
N GLY A 102 -8.03 -8.07 1.61
CA GLY A 102 -6.76 -7.37 1.48
C GLY A 102 -6.70 -6.07 2.29
N SER A 103 -7.83 -5.36 2.40
CA SER A 103 -7.93 -4.13 3.21
C SER A 103 -7.91 -4.44 4.70
N VAL A 104 -8.54 -5.54 5.11
CA VAL A 104 -8.51 -6.02 6.51
C VAL A 104 -7.08 -6.40 6.89
N GLN A 105 -6.40 -7.19 6.06
CA GLN A 105 -5.04 -7.64 6.35
C GLN A 105 -4.04 -6.48 6.45
N VAL A 106 -4.13 -5.49 5.55
CA VAL A 106 -3.22 -4.33 5.62
C VAL A 106 -3.55 -3.43 6.80
N HIS A 107 -4.84 -3.29 7.17
CA HIS A 107 -5.23 -2.62 8.40
C HIS A 107 -4.56 -3.25 9.62
N GLU A 108 -4.66 -4.57 9.77
CA GLU A 108 -4.07 -5.30 10.88
C GLU A 108 -2.54 -5.15 10.90
N ALA A 109 -1.88 -5.27 9.75
CA ALA A 109 -0.45 -5.06 9.63
C ALA A 109 -0.04 -3.66 10.10
N LEU A 110 -0.73 -2.61 9.64
CA LEU A 110 -0.44 -1.23 10.02
C LEU A 110 -0.77 -0.92 11.49
N GLN A 111 -1.83 -1.51 12.04
CA GLN A 111 -2.17 -1.39 13.45
C GLN A 111 -1.08 -1.96 14.34
N GLY A 112 -0.47 -3.09 13.96
CA GLY A 112 0.65 -3.68 14.67
C GLY A 112 1.89 -2.78 14.76
N LEU A 113 2.04 -1.82 13.84
CA LEU A 113 3.18 -0.89 13.77
C LEU A 113 2.97 0.40 14.56
N CYS A 114 1.71 0.79 14.78
CA CYS A 114 1.36 2.07 15.38
C CYS A 114 1.08 1.92 16.88
N ALA A 115 2.01 2.37 17.74
CA ALA A 115 1.75 2.50 19.19
C ALA A 115 0.81 3.68 19.54
N ARG A 116 0.27 4.40 18.55
CA ARG A 116 -0.56 5.60 18.76
C ARG A 116 -2.03 5.20 19.01
N ARG A 117 -2.34 5.02 20.29
CA ARG A 117 -3.65 5.07 20.95
C ARG A 117 -4.75 5.73 20.10
N TRP A 118 -5.59 4.91 19.47
CA TRP A 118 -6.87 5.34 18.93
C TRP A 118 -7.79 5.73 20.08
N LEU A 119 -8.17 7.01 20.16
CA LEU A 119 -9.35 7.43 20.93
C LEU A 119 -10.58 6.92 20.19
N ALA A 120 -11.08 5.75 20.59
CA ALA A 120 -12.42 5.32 20.23
C ALA A 120 -13.42 6.32 20.83
N ARG A 121 -13.96 7.22 20.00
CA ARG A 121 -15.26 7.81 20.30
C ARG A 121 -16.29 6.86 19.69
N ARG A 122 -16.90 6.03 20.54
CA ARG A 122 -18.21 5.46 20.23
C ARG A 122 -19.20 6.62 20.26
N ALA A 123 -19.91 6.83 19.16
CA ALA A 123 -21.20 7.51 19.20
C ALA A 123 -22.25 6.45 19.57
#